data_AF-A0A2N0PDI8-F1
#
_entry.id   AF-A0A2N0PDI8-F1
#
_cell.length_a   1.000
_cell.length_b   1.000
_cell.length_c   1.000
_cell.angle_alpha   90.00
_cell.angle_beta   90.00
_cell.angle_gamma   90.00
#
_symmetry.space_group_name_H-M   'P 1'
#
loop_
_entity.id
_entity.type
_entity.pdbx_description
1 polymer ?
#
loop_
_entity_poly.entity_id
_entity_poly.type
_entity_poly.pdbx_seq_one_letter_code
_entity_poly.pdbx_strand_id
1 'polypeptide(L)'
;MNSSTAADILYSIFDFLSKDNIMLSEVINYGVQFDTTSILPNINNNFINEKWNEDNQDHEAMKLLPERYEDYICIKSSPDGNCFFNSASLIVFGNENFNLQLRLATIIELMTHALFYLQQSIFEQDIIY
;
A
#
# COMPACT_ATOMS: atom_id res chain seq x y z
N MET A 1 2.89 -12.87 6.47
CA MET A 1 3.88 -12.19 7.35
C MET A 1 3.18 -11.36 8.44
N ASN A 2 3.77 -11.15 9.63
CA ASN A 2 3.20 -10.26 10.67
C ASN A 2 3.71 -8.81 10.52
N SER A 3 3.08 -7.88 11.24
CA SER A 3 3.37 -6.43 11.13
C SER A 3 4.80 -6.06 11.57
N SER A 4 5.33 -6.66 12.64
CA SER A 4 6.70 -6.37 13.10
C SER A 4 7.75 -6.81 12.08
N THR A 5 7.61 -8.01 11.50
CA THR A 5 8.50 -8.47 10.44
C THR A 5 8.42 -7.59 9.20
N ALA A 6 7.21 -7.11 8.83
CA ALA A 6 7.07 -6.18 7.72
C ALA A 6 7.78 -4.84 8.00
N ALA A 7 7.69 -4.32 9.22
CA ALA A 7 8.41 -3.12 9.64
C ALA A 7 9.93 -3.30 9.57
N ASP A 8 10.46 -4.42 10.09
CA ASP A 8 11.91 -4.70 10.07
C ASP A 8 12.47 -4.77 8.63
N ILE A 9 11.70 -5.36 7.71
CA ILE A 9 12.07 -5.40 6.28
C ILE A 9 11.98 -4.00 5.66
N LEU A 10 10.94 -3.22 5.97
CA LEU A 10 10.84 -1.84 5.49
C LEU A 10 12.03 -0.98 5.95
N TYR A 11 12.47 -1.13 7.20
CA TYR A 11 13.69 -0.47 7.68
C TYR A 11 14.94 -0.93 6.91
N SER A 12 15.08 -2.23 6.67
CA SER A 12 16.20 -2.78 5.91
C SER A 12 16.24 -2.26 4.47
N ILE A 13 15.07 -2.16 3.82
CA ILE A 13 14.95 -1.57 2.48
C ILE A 13 15.30 -0.08 2.51
N PHE A 14 14.83 0.67 3.51
CA PHE A 14 15.15 2.09 3.66
C PHE A 14 16.65 2.30 3.80
N ASP A 15 17.33 1.53 4.66
CA ASP A 15 18.78 1.59 4.83
C ASP A 15 19.53 1.23 3.54
N PHE A 16 19.03 0.24 2.80
CA PHE A 16 19.58 -0.13 1.50
C PHE A 16 19.46 0.99 0.46
N LEU A 17 18.27 1.61 0.33
CA LEU A 17 18.00 2.68 -0.63
C LEU A 17 18.68 4.00 -0.24
N SER A 18 19.05 4.19 1.03
CA SER A 18 19.76 5.37 1.53
C SER A 18 21.25 5.38 1.22
N LYS A 19 21.79 4.34 0.57
CA LYS A 19 23.20 4.28 0.15
C LYS A 19 23.47 5.25 -1.00
N ASP A 20 24.60 5.95 -0.91
CA ASP A 20 25.07 6.79 -2.01
C ASP A 20 25.39 5.96 -3.27
N ASN A 21 25.05 6.51 -4.45
CA ASN A 21 25.38 5.94 -5.78
C ASN A 21 24.80 4.55 -6.07
N ILE A 22 23.64 4.21 -5.51
CA ILE A 22 22.96 2.95 -5.81
C ILE A 22 22.54 2.87 -7.30
N MET A 23 22.89 1.77 -7.96
CA MET A 23 22.50 1.54 -9.35
C MET A 23 21.08 0.97 -9.44
N LEU A 24 20.34 1.30 -10.51
CA LEU A 24 19.01 0.76 -10.77
C LEU A 24 18.99 -0.79 -10.79
N SER A 25 20.03 -1.42 -11.34
CA SER A 25 20.17 -2.87 -11.35
C SER A 25 20.30 -3.46 -9.94
N GLU A 26 20.94 -2.76 -9.01
CA GLU A 26 21.04 -3.18 -7.62
C GLU A 26 19.68 -3.10 -6.92
N VAL A 27 18.90 -2.05 -7.19
CA VAL A 27 17.53 -1.91 -6.67
C VAL A 27 16.65 -3.06 -7.13
N ILE A 28 16.67 -3.38 -8.43
CA ILE A 28 15.91 -4.51 -8.99
C ILE A 28 16.39 -5.84 -8.40
N ASN A 29 17.70 -6.06 -8.35
CA ASN A 29 18.29 -7.29 -7.79
C ASN A 29 18.02 -7.47 -6.30
N TYR A 30 17.79 -6.40 -5.55
CA TYR A 30 17.38 -6.47 -4.15
C TYR A 30 15.88 -6.78 -4.04
N GLY A 31 15.04 -6.14 -4.88
CA GLY A 31 13.59 -6.39 -4.92
C GLY A 31 13.22 -7.83 -5.24
N VAL A 32 13.87 -8.45 -6.23
CA VAL A 32 13.58 -9.84 -6.65
C VAL A 32 13.91 -10.90 -5.58
N GLN A 33 14.61 -10.54 -4.50
CA GLN A 33 14.92 -11.46 -3.40
C GLN A 33 13.72 -11.73 -2.49
N PHE A 34 12.70 -10.88 -2.54
CA PHE A 34 11.52 -11.00 -1.69
C PHE A 34 10.43 -11.82 -2.38
N ASP A 35 9.93 -12.85 -1.69
CA ASP A 35 8.76 -13.60 -2.13
C ASP A 35 7.47 -12.84 -1.76
N THR A 36 6.88 -12.15 -2.73
CA THR A 36 5.66 -11.35 -2.55
C THR A 36 4.45 -12.19 -2.15
N THR A 37 4.42 -13.49 -2.46
CA THR A 37 3.32 -14.39 -2.09
C THR A 37 3.26 -14.67 -0.58
N SER A 38 4.37 -14.42 0.14
CA SER A 38 4.49 -14.63 1.58
C SER A 38 4.13 -13.38 2.43
N ILE A 39 4.01 -12.22 1.77
CA ILE A 39 3.86 -10.92 2.43
C ILE A 39 2.42 -10.70 2.87
N LEU A 40 1.50 -10.75 1.91
CA LEU A 40 0.08 -10.52 2.13
C LEU A 40 -0.61 -11.82 2.58
N PRO A 41 -1.60 -11.74 3.50
CA PRO A 41 -2.43 -12.89 3.82
C PRO A 41 -3.30 -13.28 2.62
N ASN A 42 -3.78 -14.53 2.62
CA ASN A 42 -4.83 -14.91 1.68
C ASN A 42 -6.05 -14.00 1.85
N ILE A 43 -6.55 -13.47 0.74
CA ILE A 43 -7.72 -12.60 0.73
C ILE A 43 -8.91 -13.43 1.21
N ASN A 44 -9.47 -13.04 2.36
CA ASN A 44 -10.70 -13.64 2.86
C ASN A 44 -11.89 -12.87 2.27
N ASN A 45 -12.45 -13.31 1.15
CA ASN A 45 -13.57 -12.61 0.50
C ASN A 45 -14.87 -12.56 1.35
N ASN A 46 -14.93 -13.24 2.50
CA ASN A 46 -16.15 -13.30 3.30
C ASN A 46 -16.55 -11.94 3.88
N PHE A 47 -15.60 -11.05 4.19
CA PHE A 47 -15.92 -9.72 4.74
C PHE A 47 -16.56 -8.78 3.69
N ILE A 48 -16.41 -9.07 2.39
CA ILE A 48 -16.91 -8.20 1.31
C ILE A 48 -18.44 -8.08 1.35
N ASN A 49 -19.12 -9.11 1.84
CA ASN A 49 -20.58 -9.14 1.97
C ASN A 49 -21.06 -8.76 3.38
N GLU A 50 -20.16 -8.47 4.32
CA GLU A 50 -20.52 -8.06 5.67
C GLU A 50 -20.85 -6.56 5.68
N LYS A 51 -22.02 -6.22 6.20
CA LYS A 51 -22.40 -4.81 6.40
C LYS A 51 -21.50 -4.22 7.48
N TRP A 52 -20.76 -3.16 7.13
CA TRP A 52 -19.97 -2.41 8.09
C TRP A 52 -20.85 -1.83 9.20
N ASN A 53 -20.43 -2.01 10.46
CA ASN A 53 -21.09 -1.42 11.62
C ASN A 53 -21.17 0.11 11.45
N GLU A 54 -22.31 0.71 11.83
CA GLU A 54 -22.55 2.16 11.77
C GLU A 54 -21.47 2.95 12.54
N ASP A 55 -20.97 2.41 13.66
CA ASP A 55 -19.90 3.05 14.44
C ASP A 55 -18.61 3.27 13.64
N ASN A 56 -18.34 2.39 12.66
CA ASN A 56 -17.15 2.45 11.81
C ASN A 56 -17.34 3.41 10.63
N GLN A 57 -18.54 3.95 10.41
CA GLN A 57 -18.82 4.83 9.29
C GLN A 57 -18.46 6.29 9.61
N ASP A 58 -17.94 6.99 8.61
CA ASP A 58 -17.63 8.42 8.69
C ASP A 58 -18.78 9.24 8.10
N HIS A 59 -19.75 9.58 8.93
CA HIS A 59 -20.93 10.35 8.53
C HIS A 59 -20.61 11.77 8.06
N GLU A 60 -19.52 12.38 8.53
CA GLU A 60 -19.16 13.71 8.07
C GLU A 60 -18.52 13.65 6.68
N ALA A 61 -17.67 12.66 6.42
CA ALA A 61 -17.15 12.42 5.08
C ALA A 61 -18.27 12.07 4.09
N MET A 62 -19.27 11.28 4.51
CA MET A 62 -20.41 10.92 3.63
C MET A 62 -21.21 12.13 3.15
N LYS A 63 -21.36 13.18 3.97
CA LYS A 63 -22.05 14.42 3.55
C LYS A 63 -21.33 15.16 2.42
N LEU A 64 -20.05 14.87 2.20
CA LEU A 64 -19.22 15.48 1.17
C LEU A 64 -19.23 14.68 -0.14
N LEU A 65 -19.85 13.49 -0.16
CA LEU A 65 -19.92 12.68 -1.37
C LEU A 65 -20.80 13.37 -2.43
N PRO A 66 -20.32 13.46 -3.68
CA PRO A 66 -21.17 13.80 -4.81
C PRO A 66 -22.39 12.87 -4.92
N GLU A 67 -23.51 13.37 -5.41
CA GLU A 67 -24.77 12.62 -5.59
C GLU A 67 -24.59 11.28 -6.30
N ARG A 68 -23.69 11.20 -7.29
CA ARG A 68 -23.35 9.95 -8.00
C ARG A 68 -22.77 8.83 -7.12
N TYR A 69 -22.44 9.12 -5.86
CA TYR A 69 -21.90 8.21 -4.88
C TYR A 69 -22.75 8.16 -3.59
N GLU A 70 -24.02 8.56 -3.65
CA GLU A 70 -24.90 8.59 -2.45
C GLU A 70 -25.07 7.23 -1.77
N ASP A 71 -24.97 6.13 -2.53
CA ASP A 71 -25.05 4.76 -2.01
C ASP A 71 -23.72 4.26 -1.39
N TYR A 72 -22.65 5.03 -1.49
CA TYR A 72 -21.35 4.65 -0.97
C TYR A 72 -21.24 4.98 0.52
N ILE A 73 -20.64 4.07 1.28
CA ILE A 73 -20.38 4.26 2.70
C ILE A 73 -18.91 4.68 2.87
N CYS A 74 -18.68 5.81 3.54
CA CYS A 74 -17.33 6.16 3.98
C CYS A 74 -17.01 5.41 5.27
N ILE A 75 -15.87 4.73 5.32
CA ILE A 75 -15.37 4.03 6.51
C ILE A 75 -14.25 4.87 7.14
N LYS A 76 -14.30 5.03 8.46
CA LYS A 76 -13.25 5.70 9.23
C LYS A 76 -11.95 4.92 9.09
N SER A 77 -10.86 5.64 8.88
CA SER A 77 -9.51 5.09 8.94
C SER A 77 -8.68 5.78 10.01
N SER A 78 -7.73 5.07 10.61
CA SER A 78 -6.83 5.62 11.61
C SER A 78 -5.98 6.78 11.03
N PRO A 79 -5.93 7.95 11.69
CA PRO A 79 -5.21 9.13 11.22
C PRO A 79 -3.73 9.11 11.65
N ASP A 80 -3.00 8.05 11.31
CA ASP A 80 -1.61 7.79 11.77
C ASP A 80 -0.53 8.09 10.71
N GLY A 81 -0.91 8.71 9.60
CA GLY A 81 -0.02 8.95 8.45
C GLY A 81 0.14 7.76 7.50
N ASN A 82 -0.48 6.60 7.77
CA ASN A 82 -0.56 5.45 6.87
C ASN A 82 -1.96 5.30 6.24
N CYS A 83 -2.79 6.34 6.27
CA CYS A 83 -4.21 6.30 5.90
C CYS A 83 -4.49 5.68 4.52
N PHE A 84 -3.61 5.87 3.53
CA PHE A 84 -3.73 5.20 2.22
C PHE A 84 -3.68 3.67 2.35
N PHE A 85 -2.67 3.14 3.05
CA PHE A 85 -2.51 1.70 3.26
C PHE A 85 -3.52 1.14 4.28
N ASN A 86 -3.93 1.94 5.25
CA ASN A 86 -5.03 1.58 6.17
C ASN A 86 -6.34 1.41 5.39
N SER A 87 -6.67 2.38 4.52
CA SER A 87 -7.86 2.32 3.65
C SER A 87 -7.80 1.15 2.67
N ALA A 88 -6.64 0.93 2.04
CA ALA A 88 -6.44 -0.23 1.18
C ALA A 88 -6.60 -1.55 1.95
N SER A 89 -6.09 -1.63 3.18
CA SER A 89 -6.26 -2.79 4.05
C SER A 89 -7.72 -3.02 4.44
N LEU A 90 -8.48 -1.96 4.73
CA LEU A 90 -9.93 -2.04 4.98
C LEU A 90 -10.69 -2.59 3.76
N ILE A 91 -10.37 -2.09 2.56
CA ILE A 91 -11.01 -2.52 1.31
C ILE A 91 -10.69 -3.99 0.99
N VAL A 92 -9.44 -4.41 1.18
CA VAL A 92 -8.96 -5.74 0.73
C VAL A 92 -9.09 -6.82 1.81
N PHE A 93 -9.07 -6.46 3.10
CA PHE A 93 -9.05 -7.41 4.21
C PHE A 93 -10.09 -7.14 5.31
N GLY A 94 -10.89 -6.07 5.19
CA GLY A 94 -11.90 -5.72 6.19
C GLY A 94 -11.36 -5.16 7.51
N ASN A 95 -10.04 -4.93 7.60
CA ASN A 95 -9.39 -4.37 8.79
C ASN A 95 -8.06 -3.70 8.43
N GLU A 96 -7.54 -2.82 9.29
CA GLU A 96 -6.33 -2.04 9.02
C GLU A 96 -5.01 -2.78 9.29
N ASN A 97 -5.03 -4.00 9.83
CA ASN A 97 -3.83 -4.66 10.38
C ASN A 97 -2.77 -5.06 9.33
N PHE A 98 -3.10 -4.95 8.04
CA PHE A 98 -2.21 -5.31 6.93
C PHE A 98 -1.62 -4.09 6.21
N ASN A 99 -1.75 -2.90 6.80
CA ASN A 99 -1.23 -1.66 6.21
C ASN A 99 0.29 -1.72 5.93
N LEU A 100 1.10 -2.26 6.85
CA LEU A 100 2.55 -2.37 6.66
C LEU A 100 2.92 -3.41 5.61
N GLN A 101 2.18 -4.52 5.56
CA GLN A 101 2.38 -5.57 4.55
C GLN A 101 2.03 -5.05 3.14
N LEU A 102 0.97 -4.25 3.00
CA LEU A 102 0.62 -3.60 1.74
C LEU A 102 1.69 -2.57 1.33
N ARG A 103 2.19 -1.77 2.29
CA ARG A 103 3.28 -0.83 2.05
C ARG A 103 4.56 -1.54 1.60
N LEU A 104 4.91 -2.63 2.27
CA LEU A 104 6.06 -3.47 1.92
C LEU A 104 5.90 -4.09 0.52
N ALA A 105 4.74 -4.69 0.24
CA ALA A 105 4.46 -5.27 -1.08
C ALA A 105 4.57 -4.22 -2.19
N THR A 106 4.05 -3.01 -1.94
CA THR A 106 4.14 -1.89 -2.90
C THR A 106 5.59 -1.50 -3.17
N ILE A 107 6.42 -1.37 -2.13
CA ILE A 107 7.84 -1.01 -2.32
C ILE A 107 8.58 -2.11 -3.08
N ILE A 108 8.35 -3.38 -2.76
CA ILE A 108 8.97 -4.50 -3.47
C ILE A 108 8.53 -4.55 -4.93
N GLU A 109 7.25 -4.31 -5.24
CA GLU A 109 6.73 -4.20 -6.60
C GLU A 109 7.47 -3.10 -7.37
N LEU A 110 7.55 -1.89 -6.79
CA LEU A 110 8.24 -0.76 -7.40
C LEU A 110 9.73 -1.03 -7.63
N MET A 111 10.41 -1.69 -6.68
CA MET A 111 11.82 -2.04 -6.82
C MET A 111 12.04 -3.10 -7.91
N THR A 112 11.24 -4.15 -7.90
CA THR A 112 11.33 -5.28 -8.83
C THR A 112 11.03 -4.86 -10.26
N HIS A 113 10.07 -3.95 -10.42
CA HIS A 113 9.60 -3.47 -11.72
C HIS A 113 10.04 -2.02 -12.00
N ALA A 114 11.11 -1.55 -11.35
CA ALA A 114 11.53 -0.15 -11.41
C ALA A 114 11.74 0.37 -12.84
N LEU A 115 12.27 -0.48 -13.73
CA LEU A 115 12.44 -0.14 -15.14
C LEU A 115 11.11 0.21 -15.83
N PHE A 116 10.05 -0.54 -15.55
CA PHE A 116 8.72 -0.29 -16.11
C PHE A 116 8.12 1.01 -15.58
N TYR A 117 8.25 1.26 -14.26
CA TYR A 117 7.70 2.46 -13.64
C TYR A 117 8.43 3.73 -14.08
N LEU A 118 9.76 3.69 -14.24
CA LEU A 118 10.54 4.84 -14.71
C LEU A 118 10.27 5.21 -16.17
N GLN A 119 9.65 4.33 -16.95
CA GLN A 119 9.23 4.60 -18.34
C GLN A 119 7.85 5.25 -18.43
N GLN A 120 7.14 5.45 -17.30
CA GLN A 120 5.82 6.08 -17.33
C GLN A 120 5.96 7.58 -17.59
N SER A 121 5.01 8.16 -18.33
CA SER A 121 5.04 9.55 -18.77
C SER A 121 5.14 10.59 -17.64
N ILE A 122 4.72 10.23 -16.42
CA ILE A 122 4.87 11.09 -15.24
C ILE A 122 6.35 11.31 -14.86
N PHE A 123 7.21 10.32 -15.11
CA PHE A 123 8.64 10.39 -14.84
C PHE A 123 9.45 10.90 -16.05
N GLU A 124 8.86 10.89 -17.25
CA GLU A 124 9.47 11.53 -18.43
C GLU A 124 9.59 13.05 -18.27
N GLN A 125 8.68 13.68 -17.51
CA GLN A 125 8.69 15.14 -17.30
C GLN A 125 9.79 15.61 -16.34
N ASP A 126 10.32 14.72 -15.51
CA ASP A 126 11.35 15.02 -14.51
C ASP A 126 12.78 14.71 -15.02
N ILE A 127 12.91 14.05 -16.18
CA ILE A 127 14.20 13.75 -16.81
C ILE A 127 14.40 14.71 -17.97
N ILE A 128 14.89 15.92 -17.66
CA ILE A 128 15.44 16.81 -18.69
C ILE A 128 16.80 16.23 -19.12
N TYR A 129 16.87 15.71 -20.35
CA TYR A 129 18.11 15.26 -20.99
C TYR A 129 19.18 16.36 -21.08
#